data_AF-A0A668VM96-F1
#
_entry.id   AF-A0A668VM96-F1
#
_cell.length_a   1.000
_cell.length_b   1.000
_cell.length_c   1.000
_cell.angle_alpha   90.00
_cell.angle_beta   90.00
_cell.angle_gamma   90.00
#
_symmetry.space_group_name_H-M   'P 1'
#
loop_
_entity.id
_entity.type
_entity.pdbx_description
1 polymer ?
#
loop_
_entity_poly.entity_id
_entity_poly.type
_entity_poly.pdbx_seq_one_letter_code
_entity_poly.pdbx_strand_id
1 'polypeptide(L)'
;MPSALAIFACRPNSHPFQERHVYLDEPVKIGRSVARCRPAQNNATFDCKVLSRNHALVWFDHKTGKFYLQDTKSSNGTFINSQRLSRGSEESPPCEVLSGDIIQFGVDVTENTRKVTHGCIVSTIKLFLPDGMEARRRSDVIQPPLPLPIDKVAANTPSMYSQELFQLSQYLQEALHREQMLEQKLATLQRLLATTQEASESSWQALIDEDRLLSRLEVMGSQIQAYSKSQTEEGIRKELLALQEDKHNYETTAKESLRRVLQEKIEVVRKLSEVERTLSNTEDECTHLKEMSERSQEELRELANKYNAAVNEIKELTDKIKAAEGRQEELTQRGATEKRELELRIEEMEEKEQVLQARIEALQADNDFTNERLAALLGRLIQSYGCVNQSLIPKCNKSNWTATSHSGGAQS
;
A
#
# COMPACT_ATOMS: atom_id res chain seq x y z
N MET A 1 26.05 -32.22 9.63
CA MET A 1 24.59 -32.45 9.50
C MET A 1 24.02 -31.23 8.79
N PRO A 2 23.20 -31.40 7.73
CA PRO A 2 22.43 -30.30 7.18
C PRO A 2 21.46 -29.81 8.26
N SER A 3 21.47 -28.51 8.57
CA SER A 3 20.70 -27.91 9.66
C SER A 3 19.77 -26.85 9.08
N ALA A 4 18.48 -26.90 9.45
CA ALA A 4 17.54 -25.85 9.08
C ALA A 4 17.90 -24.55 9.81
N LEU A 5 17.78 -23.40 9.14
CA LEU A 5 18.21 -22.11 9.69
C LEU A 5 17.08 -21.09 9.62
N ALA A 6 16.82 -20.42 10.74
CA ALA A 6 15.92 -19.27 10.84
C ALA A 6 16.72 -17.99 11.12
N ILE A 7 16.65 -17.04 10.20
CA ILE A 7 17.27 -15.72 10.34
C ILE A 7 16.22 -14.71 10.79
N PHE A 8 16.43 -14.08 11.93
CA PHE A 8 15.59 -13.00 12.46
C PHE A 8 16.25 -11.65 12.21
N ALA A 9 15.71 -10.88 11.27
CA ALA A 9 16.18 -9.52 10.98
C ALA A 9 15.32 -8.47 11.68
N CYS A 10 15.94 -7.48 12.31
CA CYS A 10 15.24 -6.41 13.03
C CYS A 10 14.58 -5.44 12.05
N ARG A 11 13.31 -5.08 12.31
CA ARG A 11 12.57 -4.07 11.54
C ARG A 11 12.71 -2.67 12.15
N PRO A 12 12.49 -1.59 11.38
CA PRO A 12 12.60 -0.21 11.87
C PRO A 12 11.61 0.13 13.01
N ASN A 13 10.47 -0.56 13.07
CA ASN A 13 9.45 -0.41 14.11
C ASN A 13 9.63 -1.35 15.30
N SER A 14 10.78 -2.02 15.42
CA SER A 14 11.10 -2.94 16.51
C SER A 14 11.93 -2.26 17.59
N HIS A 15 11.83 -2.78 18.81
CA HIS A 15 12.89 -2.61 19.79
C HIS A 15 14.22 -3.14 19.23
N PRO A 16 15.34 -2.41 19.34
CA PRO A 16 16.59 -2.76 18.67
C PRO A 16 17.14 -4.13 19.08
N PHE A 17 17.46 -4.98 18.11
CA PHE A 17 18.23 -6.20 18.33
C PHE A 17 19.12 -6.51 17.12
N GLN A 18 20.24 -7.19 17.34
CA GLN A 18 21.13 -7.67 16.27
C GLN A 18 20.53 -8.90 15.59
N GLU A 19 20.71 -8.99 14.28
CA GLU A 19 20.27 -10.13 13.47
C GLU A 19 20.71 -11.47 14.07
N ARG A 20 19.79 -12.44 14.12
CA ARG A 20 20.01 -13.76 14.73
C ARG A 20 19.96 -14.85 13.70
N HIS A 21 20.91 -15.77 13.75
CA HIS A 21 21.04 -16.95 12.88
C HIS A 21 20.79 -18.20 13.74
N VAL A 22 19.53 -18.61 13.83
CA VAL A 22 19.07 -19.65 14.75
C VAL A 22 18.96 -20.98 14.01
N TYR A 23 19.82 -21.93 14.33
CA TYR A 23 19.76 -23.30 13.83
C TYR A 23 18.62 -24.08 14.51
N LEU A 24 17.78 -24.73 13.72
CA LEU A 24 16.54 -25.41 14.13
C LEU A 24 16.69 -26.94 14.08
N ASP A 25 17.81 -27.47 14.59
CA ASP A 25 18.00 -28.91 14.77
C ASP A 25 17.03 -29.47 15.84
N GLU A 26 16.77 -28.66 16.86
CA GLU A 26 15.80 -28.92 17.92
C GLU A 26 14.85 -27.72 18.07
N PRO A 27 13.69 -27.87 18.71
CA PRO A 27 12.79 -26.75 18.99
C PRO A 27 13.49 -25.64 19.79
N VAL A 28 13.61 -24.45 19.20
CA VAL A 28 14.26 -23.30 19.82
C VAL A 28 13.22 -22.41 20.50
N LYS A 29 13.52 -22.07 21.75
CA LYS A 29 12.68 -21.21 22.57
C LYS A 29 12.95 -19.74 22.31
N ILE A 30 11.87 -18.98 22.17
CA ILE A 30 11.86 -17.53 22.02
C ILE A 30 11.41 -16.91 23.34
N GLY A 31 12.16 -15.92 23.82
CA GLY A 31 11.81 -15.25 25.07
C GLY A 31 12.76 -14.17 25.52
N ARG A 32 12.46 -13.64 26.71
CA ARG A 32 13.23 -12.56 27.34
C ARG A 32 14.53 -13.06 27.96
N SER A 33 15.57 -12.24 27.85
CA SER A 33 16.86 -12.38 28.54
C SER A 33 16.67 -12.62 30.05
N VAL A 34 17.39 -13.61 30.58
CA VAL A 34 17.46 -13.93 32.02
C VAL A 34 18.91 -14.25 32.39
N ALA A 35 19.25 -14.23 33.67
CA ALA A 35 20.63 -14.44 34.14
C ALA A 35 21.33 -15.69 33.57
N ARG A 36 20.56 -16.76 33.28
CA ARG A 36 21.06 -18.03 32.70
C ARG A 36 21.01 -18.10 31.17
N CYS A 37 20.24 -17.25 30.51
CA CYS A 37 20.05 -17.26 29.05
C CYS A 37 20.21 -15.83 28.52
N ARG A 38 21.40 -15.53 27.99
CA ARG A 38 21.72 -14.21 27.42
C ARG A 38 21.46 -14.19 25.91
N PRO A 39 21.17 -13.02 25.33
CA PRO A 39 21.06 -12.85 23.89
C PRO A 39 22.37 -13.25 23.18
N ALA A 40 22.28 -14.12 22.18
CA ALA A 40 23.41 -14.52 21.35
C ALA A 40 22.95 -14.69 19.89
N GLN A 41 23.88 -14.62 18.94
CA GLN A 41 23.56 -14.69 17.51
C GLN A 41 22.85 -16.00 17.14
N ASN A 42 23.14 -17.10 17.83
CA ASN A 42 22.56 -18.42 17.58
C ASN A 42 21.27 -18.72 18.35
N ASN A 43 20.71 -17.74 19.08
CA ASN A 43 19.50 -17.94 19.87
C ASN A 43 18.43 -16.86 19.63
N ALA A 44 17.19 -17.23 19.92
CA ALA A 44 16.04 -16.34 19.86
C ALA A 44 15.72 -15.70 21.22
N THR A 45 16.76 -15.35 22.00
CA THR A 45 16.61 -14.63 23.26
C THR A 45 16.82 -13.13 23.07
N PHE A 46 15.87 -12.33 23.53
CA PHE A 46 15.84 -10.87 23.35
C PHE A 46 15.85 -10.15 24.69
N ASP A 47 16.60 -9.05 24.78
CA ASP A 47 16.57 -8.17 25.96
C ASP A 47 15.43 -7.16 25.83
N CYS A 48 14.19 -7.63 26.02
CA CYS A 48 13.00 -6.82 25.84
C CYS A 48 12.01 -7.04 26.98
N LYS A 49 11.65 -5.96 27.71
CA LYS A 49 10.81 -6.01 28.91
C LYS A 49 9.41 -6.59 28.64
N VAL A 50 8.86 -6.30 27.45
CA VAL A 50 7.50 -6.72 27.07
C VAL A 50 7.40 -8.19 26.62
N LEU A 51 8.53 -8.90 26.51
CA LEU A 51 8.54 -10.33 26.24
C LEU A 51 8.41 -11.16 27.53
N SER A 52 7.79 -12.32 27.39
CA SER A 52 7.72 -13.35 28.43
C SER A 52 9.02 -14.16 28.44
N ARG A 53 9.38 -14.76 29.58
CA ARG A 53 10.57 -15.64 29.67
C ARG A 53 10.45 -16.87 28.74
N ASN A 54 9.22 -17.37 28.60
CA ASN A 54 8.83 -18.41 27.66
C ASN A 54 7.73 -17.77 26.81
N HIS A 55 8.07 -17.19 25.67
CA HIS A 55 7.12 -16.41 24.89
C HIS A 55 6.56 -17.24 23.73
N ALA A 56 7.44 -17.83 22.95
CA ALA A 56 7.07 -18.69 21.84
C ALA A 56 8.10 -19.81 21.64
N LEU A 57 7.74 -20.77 20.81
CA LEU A 57 8.59 -21.87 20.39
C LEU A 57 8.60 -21.92 18.85
N VAL A 58 9.79 -22.02 18.26
CA VAL A 58 9.98 -22.18 16.82
C VAL A 58 10.72 -23.49 16.55
N TRP A 59 10.25 -24.26 15.57
CA TRP A 59 10.90 -25.50 15.19
C TRP A 59 10.69 -25.80 13.70
N PHE A 60 11.56 -26.67 13.20
CA PHE A 60 11.45 -27.24 11.86
C PHE A 60 10.98 -28.69 11.96
N ASP A 61 9.90 -29.03 11.26
CA ASP A 61 9.43 -30.40 11.15
C ASP A 61 10.08 -31.08 9.94
N HIS A 62 11.03 -31.96 10.22
CA HIS A 62 11.77 -32.74 9.22
C HIS A 62 10.89 -33.70 8.42
N LYS A 63 9.70 -34.08 8.93
CA LYS A 63 8.78 -35.00 8.22
C LYS A 63 7.96 -34.27 7.16
N THR A 64 7.55 -33.04 7.45
CA THR A 64 6.70 -32.24 6.56
C THR A 64 7.48 -31.21 5.75
N GLY A 65 8.73 -30.92 6.12
CA GLY A 65 9.57 -29.90 5.50
C GLY A 65 9.07 -28.48 5.80
N LYS A 66 8.35 -28.27 6.91
CA LYS A 66 7.67 -27.02 7.26
C LYS A 66 8.20 -26.43 8.56
N PHE A 67 8.13 -25.11 8.66
CA PHE A 67 8.50 -24.37 9.87
C PHE A 67 7.25 -24.00 10.64
N TYR A 68 7.30 -24.15 11.96
CA TYR A 68 6.18 -23.85 12.84
C TYR A 68 6.60 -22.89 13.93
N LEU A 69 5.66 -22.04 14.32
CA LEU A 69 5.74 -21.13 15.46
C LEU A 69 4.51 -21.35 16.34
N GLN A 70 4.75 -21.41 17.65
CA GLN A 70 3.71 -21.60 18.65
C GLN A 70 3.89 -20.61 19.79
N ASP A 71 2.81 -19.95 20.20
CA ASP A 71 2.77 -19.12 21.39
C ASP A 71 2.64 -20.00 22.64
N THR A 72 3.56 -19.83 23.59
CA THR A 72 3.62 -20.63 24.82
C THR A 72 3.03 -19.88 26.02
N LYS A 73 1.78 -19.43 25.90
CA LYS A 73 1.05 -18.65 26.94
C LYS A 73 1.71 -17.30 27.24
N SER A 74 2.08 -16.59 26.18
CA SER A 74 2.67 -15.28 26.30
C SER A 74 1.66 -14.25 26.85
N SER A 75 2.14 -13.31 27.66
CA SER A 75 1.26 -12.30 28.28
C SER A 75 0.76 -11.28 27.26
N ASN A 76 1.67 -10.84 26.37
CA ASN A 76 1.42 -9.77 25.40
C ASN A 76 1.11 -10.27 23.98
N GLY A 77 1.09 -11.60 23.76
CA GLY A 77 0.76 -12.22 22.48
C GLY A 77 1.92 -12.31 21.48
N THR A 78 1.85 -13.34 20.64
CA THR A 78 2.67 -13.51 19.43
C THR A 78 1.83 -13.26 18.19
N PHE A 79 2.42 -12.62 17.18
CA PHE A 79 1.75 -12.23 15.94
C PHE A 79 2.56 -12.66 14.71
N ILE A 80 1.86 -13.11 13.67
CA ILE A 80 2.43 -13.39 12.35
C ILE A 80 1.66 -12.53 11.33
N ASN A 81 2.36 -11.67 10.58
CA ASN A 81 1.78 -10.73 9.61
C ASN A 81 0.59 -9.94 10.20
N SER A 82 0.78 -9.38 11.40
CA SER A 82 -0.23 -8.63 12.16
C SER A 82 -1.44 -9.45 12.65
N GLN A 83 -1.45 -10.77 12.46
CA GLN A 83 -2.48 -11.67 12.99
C GLN A 83 -2.00 -12.33 14.29
N ARG A 84 -2.79 -12.21 15.36
CA ARG A 84 -2.49 -12.80 16.67
C ARG A 84 -2.77 -14.30 16.70
N LEU A 85 -1.86 -15.08 17.29
CA LEU A 85 -1.98 -16.56 17.34
C LEU A 85 -2.92 -17.09 18.43
N SER A 86 -2.90 -16.49 19.62
CA SER A 86 -3.75 -16.88 20.76
C SER A 86 -4.14 -15.68 21.61
N ARG A 87 -5.16 -15.83 22.46
CA ARG A 87 -5.50 -14.81 23.48
C ARG A 87 -4.37 -14.76 24.53
N GLY A 88 -4.28 -13.63 25.24
CA GLY A 88 -3.21 -13.44 26.23
C GLY A 88 -3.25 -14.51 27.32
N SER A 89 -2.10 -15.11 27.63
CA SER A 89 -1.95 -16.23 28.57
C SER A 89 -2.56 -17.57 28.11
N GLU A 90 -2.95 -17.71 26.84
CA GLU A 90 -3.37 -18.98 26.23
C GLU A 90 -2.31 -19.51 25.26
N GLU A 91 -2.22 -20.84 25.16
CA GLU A 91 -1.30 -21.52 24.24
C GLU A 91 -1.93 -21.59 22.85
N SER A 92 -1.18 -21.22 21.81
CA SER A 92 -1.68 -21.32 20.43
C SER A 92 -1.49 -22.74 19.88
N PRO A 93 -2.27 -23.14 18.87
CA PRO A 93 -1.86 -24.27 18.03
C PRO A 93 -0.57 -23.93 17.27
N PRO A 94 0.19 -24.94 16.79
CA PRO A 94 1.32 -24.74 15.88
C PRO A 94 0.88 -24.04 14.59
N CYS A 95 1.43 -22.87 14.31
CA CYS A 95 1.15 -22.11 13.09
C CYS A 95 2.33 -22.19 12.12
N GLU A 96 2.05 -22.53 10.86
CA GLU A 96 3.07 -22.60 9.82
C GLU A 96 3.60 -21.20 9.49
N VAL A 97 4.92 -21.08 9.37
CA VAL A 97 5.62 -19.82 9.05
C VAL A 97 6.36 -19.98 7.73
N LEU A 98 6.30 -18.93 6.90
CA LEU A 98 6.95 -18.90 5.58
C LEU A 98 8.13 -17.91 5.56
N SER A 99 9.06 -18.11 4.63
CA SER A 99 10.19 -17.18 4.49
C SER A 99 9.67 -15.80 4.03
N GLY A 100 10.10 -14.74 4.72
CA GLY A 100 9.64 -13.37 4.50
C GLY A 100 8.48 -12.93 5.39
N ASP A 101 7.90 -13.80 6.21
CA ASP A 101 6.84 -13.41 7.15
C ASP A 101 7.37 -12.42 8.21
N ILE A 102 6.48 -11.54 8.67
CA ILE A 102 6.76 -10.58 9.75
C ILE A 102 6.23 -11.18 11.04
N ILE A 103 7.13 -11.47 11.98
CA ILE A 103 6.79 -11.98 13.31
C ILE A 103 6.96 -10.87 14.33
N GLN A 104 5.96 -10.70 15.19
CA GLN A 104 6.01 -9.76 16.28
C GLN A 104 5.78 -10.49 17.62
N PHE A 105 6.62 -10.16 18.60
CA PHE A 105 6.54 -10.68 19.96
C PHE A 105 6.20 -9.55 20.92
N GLY A 106 5.01 -9.64 21.53
CA GLY A 106 4.45 -8.62 22.39
C GLY A 106 3.88 -7.40 21.65
N VAL A 107 3.42 -6.44 22.44
CA VAL A 107 2.90 -5.15 21.99
C VAL A 107 3.62 -4.04 22.76
N ASP A 108 3.64 -2.83 22.20
CA ASP A 108 4.25 -1.68 22.85
C ASP A 108 3.48 -1.34 24.15
N VAL A 109 4.20 -1.25 25.26
CA VAL A 109 3.61 -0.96 26.58
C VAL A 109 4.15 0.37 27.08
N THR A 110 3.26 1.34 27.24
CA THR A 110 3.57 2.63 27.87
C THR A 110 3.40 2.54 29.38
N GLU A 111 4.46 2.80 30.14
CA GLU A 111 4.41 2.78 31.60
C GLU A 111 3.87 4.13 32.13
N ASN A 112 2.61 4.14 32.61
CA ASN A 112 1.89 5.35 33.04
C ASN A 112 2.62 6.16 34.13
N THR A 113 3.47 5.52 34.92
CA THR A 113 4.18 6.17 36.04
C THR A 113 5.40 6.99 35.60
N ARG A 114 5.96 6.73 34.41
CA ARG A 114 7.23 7.34 33.95
C ARG A 114 7.20 7.90 32.53
N LYS A 115 6.08 7.78 31.80
CA LYS A 115 5.95 8.16 30.38
C LYS A 115 7.05 7.53 29.49
N VAL A 116 7.50 6.32 29.83
CA VAL A 116 8.46 5.55 29.04
C VAL A 116 7.70 4.47 28.27
N THR A 117 7.87 4.43 26.96
CA THR A 117 7.31 3.38 26.10
C THR A 117 8.34 2.27 25.94
N HIS A 118 7.96 1.05 26.31
CA HIS A 118 8.75 -0.15 26.05
C HIS A 118 8.27 -0.79 24.75
N GLY A 119 9.10 -0.72 23.71
CA GLY A 119 8.80 -1.27 22.40
C GLY A 119 8.83 -2.81 22.37
N CYS A 120 8.02 -3.40 21.49
CA CYS A 120 7.98 -4.83 21.20
C CYS A 120 9.05 -5.26 20.19
N ILE A 121 9.21 -6.58 20.02
CA ILE A 121 10.16 -7.12 19.03
C ILE A 121 9.41 -7.39 17.74
N VAL A 122 9.80 -6.74 16.64
CA VAL A 122 9.27 -6.96 15.30
C VAL A 122 10.40 -7.42 14.40
N SER A 123 10.27 -8.62 13.84
CA SER A 123 11.30 -9.25 13.04
C SER A 123 10.76 -9.78 11.72
N THR A 124 11.52 -9.60 10.64
CA THR A 124 11.31 -10.37 9.42
C THR A 124 12.07 -11.67 9.54
N ILE A 125 11.40 -12.79 9.36
CA ILE A 125 12.01 -14.11 9.39
C ILE A 125 12.40 -14.55 7.98
N LYS A 126 13.63 -15.05 7.80
CA LYS A 126 14.03 -15.79 6.61
C LYS A 126 14.34 -17.23 7.00
N LEU A 127 13.77 -18.17 6.29
CA LEU A 127 13.83 -19.59 6.64
C LEU A 127 14.60 -20.34 5.56
N PHE A 128 15.54 -21.18 5.96
CA PHE A 128 16.34 -22.02 5.06
C PHE A 128 16.19 -23.47 5.48
N LEU A 129 15.89 -24.31 4.49
CA LEU A 129 15.81 -25.75 4.65
C LEU A 129 17.21 -26.34 4.91
N PRO A 130 17.30 -27.58 5.44
CA PRO A 130 18.60 -28.24 5.68
C PRO A 130 19.49 -28.36 4.43
N ASP A 131 18.90 -28.36 3.24
CA ASP A 131 19.59 -28.38 1.95
C ASP A 131 20.22 -27.03 1.54
N GLY A 132 20.02 -25.98 2.35
CA GLY A 132 20.50 -24.63 2.09
C GLY A 132 19.60 -23.81 1.16
N MET A 133 18.49 -24.36 0.66
CA MET A 133 17.52 -23.61 -0.13
C MET A 133 16.63 -22.78 0.78
N GLU A 134 16.29 -21.57 0.32
CA GLU A 134 15.33 -20.72 1.03
C GLU A 134 13.94 -21.38 0.98
N ALA A 135 13.29 -21.48 2.13
CA ALA A 135 11.95 -22.02 2.25
C ALA A 135 10.95 -21.14 1.48
N ARG A 136 9.83 -21.74 1.06
CA ARG A 136 8.80 -21.10 0.22
C ARG A 136 8.41 -19.72 0.77
N ARG A 137 8.43 -18.69 -0.10
CA ARG A 137 7.99 -17.35 0.27
C ARG A 137 6.47 -17.25 0.14
N ARG A 138 5.85 -16.45 1.00
CA ARG A 138 4.41 -16.16 0.88
C ARG A 138 4.05 -15.46 -0.45
N SER A 139 5.02 -14.81 -1.10
CA SER A 139 4.92 -14.22 -2.44
C SER A 139 4.66 -15.23 -3.57
N ASP A 140 5.01 -16.50 -3.38
CA ASP A 140 4.83 -17.56 -4.39
C ASP A 140 3.48 -18.28 -4.25
N VAL A 141 2.67 -17.90 -3.24
CA VAL A 141 1.28 -18.32 -3.10
C VAL A 141 0.44 -17.32 -3.89
N ILE A 142 -0.08 -17.76 -5.02
CA ILE A 142 -1.16 -17.07 -5.74
C ILE A 142 -2.33 -16.92 -4.75
N GLN A 143 -2.41 -15.77 -4.08
CA GLN A 143 -3.66 -15.30 -3.51
C GLN A 143 -4.60 -14.92 -4.66
N PRO A 144 -5.92 -15.11 -4.50
CA PRO A 144 -6.89 -14.69 -5.51
C PRO A 144 -6.72 -13.18 -5.80
N PRO A 145 -6.91 -12.73 -7.05
CA PRO A 145 -6.47 -11.41 -7.45
C PRO A 145 -7.31 -10.32 -6.78
N LEU A 146 -6.67 -9.42 -6.04
CA LEU A 146 -7.21 -8.09 -5.78
C LEU A 146 -7.11 -7.29 -7.09
N PRO A 147 -8.16 -6.54 -7.47
CA PRO A 147 -8.26 -5.95 -8.80
C PRO A 147 -7.32 -4.74 -8.93
N LEU A 148 -6.44 -4.79 -9.94
CA LEU A 148 -5.68 -3.63 -10.40
C LEU A 148 -6.44 -2.90 -11.53
N PRO A 149 -6.12 -1.62 -11.79
CA PRO A 149 -6.91 -0.73 -12.62
C PRO A 149 -6.95 -1.20 -14.07
N ILE A 150 -8.15 -1.28 -14.62
CA ILE A 150 -8.40 -1.64 -16.02
C ILE A 150 -7.90 -0.50 -16.91
N ASP A 151 -6.82 -0.77 -17.64
CA ASP A 151 -6.61 -0.16 -18.94
C ASP A 151 -7.20 -1.07 -20.04
N LYS A 152 -7.71 -0.40 -21.05
CA LYS A 152 -8.65 -0.87 -22.08
C LYS A 152 -8.10 -2.05 -22.89
N VAL A 153 -8.97 -2.98 -23.28
CA VAL A 153 -9.33 -3.36 -24.68
C VAL A 153 -9.94 -4.77 -24.77
N ALA A 154 -10.93 -4.87 -25.68
CA ALA A 154 -11.52 -6.04 -26.34
C ALA A 154 -12.68 -6.79 -25.67
N ALA A 155 -13.85 -6.58 -26.28
CA ALA A 155 -15.10 -7.31 -26.09
C ALA A 155 -15.00 -8.74 -26.66
N ASN A 156 -15.36 -9.75 -25.84
CA ASN A 156 -16.21 -10.91 -26.17
C ASN A 156 -15.94 -12.09 -25.21
N THR A 157 -16.71 -12.20 -24.12
CA THR A 157 -17.00 -13.48 -23.42
C THR A 157 -18.14 -13.29 -22.40
N PRO A 158 -19.39 -13.72 -22.67
CA PRO A 158 -20.50 -13.60 -21.71
C PRO A 158 -20.53 -14.68 -20.60
N SER A 159 -19.56 -15.59 -20.54
CA SER A 159 -19.60 -16.78 -19.66
C SER A 159 -18.90 -16.62 -18.31
N MET A 160 -17.95 -15.68 -18.16
CA MET A 160 -17.15 -15.58 -16.94
C MET A 160 -17.88 -14.87 -15.79
N TYR A 161 -18.66 -13.84 -16.12
CA TYR A 161 -19.35 -13.00 -15.13
C TYR A 161 -20.42 -13.76 -14.33
N SER A 162 -21.08 -14.76 -14.93
CA SER A 162 -22.10 -15.55 -14.24
C SER A 162 -21.53 -16.50 -13.17
N GLN A 163 -20.30 -16.97 -13.36
CA GLN A 163 -19.66 -17.91 -12.44
C GLN A 163 -19.10 -17.17 -11.23
N GLU A 164 -18.51 -15.99 -11.43
CA GLU A 164 -18.06 -15.12 -10.35
C GLU A 164 -19.22 -14.61 -9.49
N LEU A 165 -20.35 -14.28 -10.11
CA LEU A 165 -21.54 -13.79 -9.40
C LEU A 165 -22.21 -14.92 -8.59
N PHE A 166 -22.22 -16.15 -9.11
CA PHE A 166 -22.66 -17.32 -8.35
C PHE A 166 -21.72 -17.63 -7.17
N GLN A 167 -20.41 -17.55 -7.39
CA GLN A 167 -19.42 -17.79 -6.34
C GLN A 167 -19.48 -16.72 -5.24
N LEU A 168 -19.73 -15.46 -5.60
CA LEU A 168 -19.96 -14.39 -4.65
C LEU A 168 -21.24 -14.62 -3.83
N SER A 169 -22.33 -15.03 -4.48
CA SER A 169 -23.58 -15.41 -3.80
C SER A 169 -23.36 -16.54 -2.78
N GLN A 170 -22.56 -17.54 -3.14
CA GLN A 170 -22.19 -18.63 -2.24
C GLN A 170 -21.39 -18.14 -1.02
N TYR A 171 -20.39 -17.28 -1.23
CA TYR A 171 -19.64 -16.69 -0.11
C TYR A 171 -20.51 -15.82 0.80
N LEU A 172 -21.45 -15.07 0.24
CA LEU A 172 -22.41 -14.26 1.00
C LEU A 172 -23.32 -15.15 1.85
N GLN A 173 -23.82 -16.26 1.30
CA GLN A 173 -24.61 -17.24 2.05
C GLN A 173 -23.81 -17.90 3.17
N GLU A 174 -22.56 -18.28 2.91
CA GLU A 174 -21.70 -18.85 3.96
C GLU A 174 -21.35 -17.83 5.05
N ALA A 175 -21.12 -16.56 4.69
CA ALA A 175 -20.87 -15.50 5.63
C ALA A 175 -22.08 -15.28 6.54
N LEU A 176 -23.28 -15.20 5.95
CA LEU A 176 -24.54 -15.07 6.70
C LEU A 176 -24.77 -16.27 7.64
N HIS A 177 -24.47 -17.50 7.19
CA HIS A 177 -24.61 -18.68 8.04
C HIS A 177 -23.62 -18.68 9.20
N ARG A 178 -22.36 -18.28 8.97
CA ARG A 178 -21.36 -18.11 10.03
C ARG A 178 -21.78 -17.03 11.03
N GLU A 179 -22.33 -15.92 10.55
CA GLU A 179 -22.86 -14.83 11.39
C GLU A 179 -23.99 -15.34 12.29
N GLN A 180 -25.00 -16.02 11.74
CA GLN A 180 -26.09 -16.61 12.52
C GLN A 180 -25.59 -17.61 13.57
N MET A 181 -24.58 -18.42 13.25
CA MET A 181 -24.00 -19.35 14.21
C MET A 181 -23.30 -18.61 15.36
N LEU A 182 -22.61 -17.51 15.07
CA LEU A 182 -21.96 -16.68 16.08
C LEU A 182 -22.98 -15.98 16.97
N GLU A 183 -24.06 -15.44 16.40
CA GLU A 183 -25.18 -14.86 17.15
C GLU A 183 -25.81 -15.90 18.09
N GLN A 184 -26.05 -17.13 17.61
CA GLN A 184 -26.63 -18.18 18.44
C GLN A 184 -25.68 -18.65 19.57
N LYS A 185 -24.36 -18.72 19.29
CA LYS A 185 -23.34 -18.99 20.31
C LYS A 185 -23.30 -17.87 21.35
N LEU A 186 -23.37 -16.62 20.93
CA LEU A 186 -23.36 -15.46 21.81
C LEU A 186 -24.61 -15.43 22.69
N ALA A 187 -25.79 -15.68 22.14
CA ALA A 187 -27.02 -15.82 22.91
C ALA A 187 -26.95 -16.96 23.94
N THR A 188 -26.33 -18.09 23.58
CA THR A 188 -26.13 -19.22 24.50
C THR A 188 -25.17 -18.87 25.63
N LEU A 189 -24.06 -18.19 25.34
CA LEU A 189 -23.11 -17.72 26.34
C LEU A 189 -23.73 -16.68 27.28
N GLN A 190 -24.52 -15.75 26.76
CA GLN A 190 -25.24 -14.76 27.57
C GLN A 190 -26.21 -15.43 28.55
N ARG A 191 -26.96 -16.43 28.08
CA ARG A 191 -27.85 -17.21 28.94
C ARG A 191 -27.08 -17.98 30.02
N LEU A 192 -25.99 -18.65 29.66
CA LEU A 192 -25.14 -19.36 30.63
C LEU A 192 -24.55 -18.42 31.68
N LEU A 193 -24.10 -17.23 31.25
CA LEU A 193 -23.61 -16.20 32.15
C LEU A 193 -24.69 -15.75 33.13
N ALA A 194 -25.90 -15.44 32.64
CA ALA A 194 -27.03 -15.04 33.47
C ALA A 194 -27.39 -16.13 34.49
N THR A 195 -27.48 -17.40 34.06
CA THR A 195 -27.77 -18.51 34.99
C THR A 195 -26.67 -18.73 36.02
N THR A 196 -25.41 -18.51 35.64
CA THR A 196 -24.27 -18.64 36.57
C THR A 196 -24.28 -17.50 37.59
N GLN A 197 -24.60 -16.28 37.15
CA GLN A 197 -24.75 -15.13 38.02
C GLN A 197 -25.87 -15.36 39.04
N GLU A 198 -27.06 -15.75 38.60
CA GLU A 198 -28.20 -16.03 39.48
C GLU A 198 -27.88 -17.15 40.49
N ALA A 199 -27.25 -18.24 40.04
CA ALA A 199 -26.80 -19.30 40.93
C ALA A 199 -25.76 -18.81 41.95
N SER A 200 -24.85 -17.92 41.54
CA SER A 200 -23.87 -17.33 42.45
C SER A 200 -24.52 -16.42 43.48
N GLU A 201 -25.45 -15.54 43.08
CA GLU A 201 -26.19 -14.64 43.97
C GLU A 201 -27.02 -15.45 44.99
N SER A 202 -27.70 -16.51 44.55
CA SER A 202 -28.42 -17.43 45.42
C SER A 202 -27.49 -18.13 46.41
N SER A 203 -26.32 -18.58 45.97
CA SER A 203 -25.32 -19.21 46.83
C SER A 203 -24.76 -18.25 47.89
N TRP A 204 -24.49 -16.99 47.52
CA TRP A 204 -24.05 -15.96 48.47
C TRP A 204 -25.13 -15.64 49.49
N GLN A 205 -26.39 -15.58 49.05
CA GLN A 205 -27.53 -15.36 49.96
C GLN A 205 -27.68 -16.51 50.96
N ALA A 206 -27.56 -17.77 50.51
CA ALA A 206 -27.62 -18.94 51.38
C ALA A 206 -26.50 -18.92 52.45
N LEU A 207 -25.28 -18.52 52.07
CA LEU A 207 -24.17 -18.36 53.02
C LEU A 207 -24.45 -17.30 54.09
N ILE A 208 -25.05 -16.16 53.70
CA ILE A 208 -25.44 -15.11 54.64
C ILE A 208 -26.51 -15.63 55.62
N ASP A 209 -27.47 -16.39 55.12
CA ASP A 209 -28.55 -16.93 55.96
C ASP A 209 -28.04 -18.03 56.90
N GLU A 210 -27.06 -18.84 56.48
CA GLU A 210 -26.35 -19.78 57.35
C GLU A 210 -25.58 -19.07 58.47
N ASP A 211 -24.83 -18.01 58.15
CA ASP A 211 -24.09 -17.21 59.14
C ASP A 211 -25.02 -16.55 60.18
N ARG A 212 -26.19 -16.08 59.73
CA ARG A 212 -27.25 -15.59 60.63
C ARG A 212 -27.79 -16.67 61.56
N LEU A 213 -27.99 -17.89 61.06
CA LEU A 213 -28.45 -19.01 61.87
C LEU A 213 -27.40 -19.46 62.88
N LEU A 214 -26.12 -19.49 62.48
CA LEU A 214 -24.99 -19.78 63.37
C LEU A 214 -24.91 -18.76 64.50
N SER A 215 -24.97 -17.47 64.17
CA SER A 215 -25.00 -16.39 65.16
C SER A 215 -26.17 -16.55 66.16
N ARG A 216 -27.35 -16.96 65.68
CA ARG A 216 -28.51 -17.21 66.55
C ARG A 216 -28.31 -18.45 67.45
N LEU A 217 -27.70 -19.52 66.93
CA LEU A 217 -27.37 -20.71 67.71
C LEU A 217 -26.36 -20.40 68.80
N GLU A 218 -25.33 -19.59 68.53
CA GLU A 218 -24.36 -19.14 69.53
C GLU A 218 -25.04 -18.36 70.67
N VAL A 219 -25.96 -17.44 70.33
CA VAL A 219 -26.72 -16.68 71.34
C VAL A 219 -27.59 -17.62 72.20
N MET A 220 -28.32 -18.55 71.57
CA MET A 220 -29.15 -19.52 72.30
C MET A 220 -28.30 -20.44 73.19
N GLY A 221 -27.14 -20.89 72.69
CA GLY A 221 -26.19 -21.69 73.47
C GLY A 221 -25.67 -20.92 74.69
N SER A 222 -25.34 -19.64 74.51
CA SER A 222 -24.90 -18.74 75.58
C SER A 222 -26.01 -18.51 76.62
N GLN A 223 -27.26 -18.32 76.19
CA GLN A 223 -28.42 -18.18 77.09
C GLN A 223 -28.65 -19.44 77.92
N ILE A 224 -28.61 -20.62 77.31
CA ILE A 224 -28.75 -21.91 78.03
C ILE A 224 -27.63 -22.07 79.06
N GLN A 225 -26.39 -21.73 78.69
CA GLN A 225 -25.26 -21.79 79.60
C GLN A 225 -25.43 -20.84 80.78
N ALA A 226 -25.95 -19.62 80.55
CA ALA A 226 -26.26 -18.63 81.59
C ALA A 226 -27.36 -19.13 82.55
N TYR A 227 -28.44 -19.71 82.05
CA TYR A 227 -29.51 -20.27 82.89
C TYR A 227 -29.09 -21.54 83.68
N SER A 228 -28.10 -22.29 83.17
CA SER A 228 -27.60 -23.51 83.83
C SER A 228 -26.74 -23.25 85.08
N LYS A 229 -26.16 -22.05 85.21
CA LYS A 229 -25.37 -21.63 86.36
C LYS A 229 -26.21 -20.69 87.20
N SER A 230 -26.33 -20.92 88.52
CA SER A 230 -26.95 -19.94 89.43
C SER A 230 -26.12 -18.65 89.42
N GLN A 231 -26.51 -17.70 88.56
CA GLN A 231 -25.85 -16.41 88.41
C GLN A 231 -25.91 -15.64 89.74
N THR A 232 -24.73 -15.32 90.28
CA THR A 232 -24.62 -14.39 91.40
C THR A 232 -24.83 -12.96 90.88
N GLU A 233 -25.42 -12.09 91.69
CA GLU A 233 -25.68 -10.68 91.34
C GLU A 233 -24.38 -9.96 90.87
N GLU A 234 -23.25 -10.32 91.48
CA GLU A 234 -21.91 -9.86 91.10
C GLU A 234 -21.47 -10.33 89.70
N GLY A 235 -21.85 -11.55 89.30
CA GLY A 235 -21.58 -12.09 87.97
C GLY A 235 -22.37 -11.36 86.88
N ILE A 236 -23.66 -11.12 87.13
CA ILE A 236 -24.55 -10.36 86.24
C ILE A 236 -24.01 -8.94 86.04
N ARG A 237 -23.55 -8.30 87.13
CA ARG A 237 -23.01 -6.94 87.07
C ARG A 237 -21.72 -6.84 86.26
N LYS A 238 -20.83 -7.84 86.36
CA LYS A 238 -19.61 -7.91 85.53
C LYS A 238 -19.92 -8.17 84.07
N GLU A 239 -20.87 -9.05 83.78
CA GLU A 239 -21.31 -9.36 82.42
C GLU A 239 -21.99 -8.14 81.76
N LEU A 240 -22.77 -7.37 82.51
CA LEU A 240 -23.36 -6.10 82.05
C LEU A 240 -22.28 -5.07 81.68
N LEU A 241 -21.24 -4.93 82.52
CA LEU A 241 -20.12 -4.02 82.25
C LEU A 241 -19.34 -4.43 80.99
N ALA A 242 -19.06 -5.73 80.85
CA ALA A 242 -18.39 -6.27 79.66
C ALA A 242 -19.22 -6.02 78.38
N LEU A 243 -20.52 -6.30 78.40
CA LEU A 243 -21.41 -6.04 77.27
C LEU A 243 -21.51 -4.56 76.93
N GLN A 244 -21.42 -3.67 77.92
CA GLN A 244 -21.44 -2.23 77.70
C GLN A 244 -20.13 -1.72 77.08
N GLU A 245 -19.00 -2.29 77.48
CA GLU A 245 -17.68 -2.02 76.88
C GLU A 245 -17.61 -2.56 75.44
N ASP A 246 -18.05 -3.79 75.21
CA ASP A 246 -18.14 -4.39 73.88
C ASP A 246 -19.03 -3.55 72.95
N LYS A 247 -20.22 -3.15 73.41
CA LYS A 247 -21.11 -2.26 72.66
C LYS A 247 -20.41 -0.96 72.27
N HIS A 248 -19.68 -0.35 73.19
CA HIS A 248 -18.94 0.90 72.92
C HIS A 248 -17.82 0.67 71.90
N ASN A 249 -17.09 -0.44 72.00
CA ASN A 249 -16.03 -0.82 71.07
C ASN A 249 -16.58 -1.08 69.66
N TYR A 250 -17.70 -1.81 69.55
CA TYR A 250 -18.38 -2.04 68.27
C TYR A 250 -18.86 -0.74 67.65
N GLU A 251 -19.49 0.16 68.43
CA GLU A 251 -19.97 1.45 67.93
C GLU A 251 -18.82 2.34 67.43
N THR A 252 -17.70 2.37 68.16
CA THR A 252 -16.51 3.15 67.79
C THR A 252 -15.87 2.61 66.51
N THR A 253 -15.67 1.29 66.44
CA THR A 253 -15.10 0.61 65.27
C THR A 253 -15.98 0.79 64.03
N ALA A 254 -17.31 0.68 64.19
CA ALA A 254 -18.26 0.91 63.10
C ALA A 254 -18.20 2.36 62.60
N LYS A 255 -18.16 3.35 63.50
CA LYS A 255 -18.03 4.77 63.14
C LYS A 255 -16.72 5.05 62.40
N GLU A 256 -15.60 4.50 62.86
CA GLU A 256 -14.30 4.66 62.21
C GLU A 256 -14.27 4.02 60.82
N SER A 257 -14.82 2.82 60.68
CA SER A 257 -14.94 2.15 59.39
C SER A 257 -15.80 2.97 58.41
N LEU A 258 -16.93 3.52 58.87
CA LEU A 258 -17.80 4.35 58.05
C LEU A 258 -17.11 5.66 57.62
N ARG A 259 -16.34 6.28 58.52
CA ARG A 259 -15.53 7.47 58.21
C ARG A 259 -14.48 7.18 57.15
N ARG A 260 -13.77 6.04 57.26
CA ARG A 260 -12.79 5.61 56.27
C ARG A 260 -13.44 5.42 54.89
N VAL A 261 -14.56 4.70 54.81
CA VAL A 261 -15.29 4.49 53.55
C VAL A 261 -15.77 5.82 52.95
N LEU A 262 -16.25 6.75 53.79
CA LEU A 262 -16.65 8.07 53.33
C LEU A 262 -15.47 8.87 52.75
N GLN A 263 -14.30 8.80 53.40
CA GLN A 263 -13.08 9.44 52.91
C GLN A 263 -12.64 8.86 51.57
N GLU A 264 -12.63 7.53 51.45
CA GLU A 264 -12.34 6.84 50.19
C GLU A 264 -13.32 7.24 49.08
N LYS A 265 -14.62 7.35 49.40
CA LYS A 265 -15.64 7.83 48.46
C LYS A 265 -15.35 9.24 47.96
N ILE A 266 -14.98 10.16 48.86
CA ILE A 266 -14.63 11.54 48.50
C ILE A 266 -13.41 11.56 47.56
N GLU A 267 -12.39 10.77 47.85
CA GLU A 267 -11.19 10.68 47.01
C GLU A 267 -11.49 10.11 45.62
N VAL A 268 -12.33 9.08 45.53
CA VAL A 268 -12.77 8.51 44.25
C VAL A 268 -13.57 9.53 43.45
N VAL A 269 -14.50 10.27 44.09
CA VAL A 269 -15.28 11.32 43.41
C VAL A 269 -14.38 12.44 42.90
N ARG A 270 -13.36 12.85 43.67
CA ARG A 270 -12.39 13.86 43.22
C ARG A 270 -11.56 13.37 42.03
N LYS A 271 -11.16 12.10 42.03
CA LYS A 271 -10.44 11.49 40.90
C LYS A 271 -11.33 11.37 39.67
N LEU A 272 -12.61 11.03 39.86
CA LEU A 272 -13.59 10.96 38.77
C LEU A 272 -13.72 12.31 38.06
N SER A 273 -13.92 13.40 38.81
CA SER A 273 -14.05 14.74 38.21
C SER A 273 -12.77 15.21 37.52
N GLU A 274 -11.60 14.82 38.04
CA GLU A 274 -10.32 15.09 37.38
C GLU A 274 -10.21 14.35 36.04
N VAL A 275 -10.60 13.07 36.00
CA VAL A 275 -10.61 12.25 34.79
C VAL A 275 -11.63 12.79 33.77
N GLU A 276 -12.84 13.13 34.20
CA GLU A 276 -13.88 13.72 33.33
C GLU A 276 -13.39 15.02 32.67
N ARG A 277 -12.71 15.89 33.43
CA ARG A 277 -12.12 17.11 32.87
C ARG A 277 -11.03 16.80 31.86
N THR A 278 -10.15 15.82 32.14
CA THR A 278 -9.12 15.42 31.17
C THR A 278 -9.72 14.79 29.92
N LEU A 279 -10.80 14.02 30.06
CA LEU A 279 -11.52 13.41 28.94
C LEU A 279 -12.09 14.50 28.03
N SER A 280 -12.82 15.48 28.59
CA SER A 280 -13.35 16.62 27.84
C SER A 280 -12.26 17.37 27.08
N ASN A 281 -11.12 17.65 27.73
CA ASN A 281 -9.99 18.30 27.05
C ASN A 281 -9.46 17.47 25.88
N THR A 282 -9.31 16.15 26.06
CA THR A 282 -8.83 15.27 24.97
C THR A 282 -9.85 15.11 23.84
N GLU A 283 -11.14 15.18 24.15
CA GLU A 283 -12.22 15.19 23.15
C GLU A 283 -12.15 16.47 22.31
N ASP A 284 -11.95 17.63 22.93
CA ASP A 284 -11.76 18.91 22.23
C ASP A 284 -10.49 18.92 21.36
N GLU A 285 -9.39 18.34 21.83
CA GLU A 285 -8.18 18.17 21.02
C GLU A 285 -8.43 17.26 19.82
N CYS A 286 -9.19 16.17 20.00
CA CYS A 286 -9.55 15.25 18.93
C CYS A 286 -10.45 15.90 17.88
N THR A 287 -11.44 16.70 18.28
CA THR A 287 -12.30 17.42 17.33
C THR A 287 -11.49 18.45 16.54
N HIS A 288 -10.61 19.20 17.21
CA HIS A 288 -9.74 20.16 16.54
C HIS A 288 -8.80 19.51 15.51
N LEU A 289 -8.16 18.40 15.86
CA LEU A 289 -7.29 17.65 14.95
C LEU A 289 -8.05 17.07 13.76
N LYS A 290 -9.29 16.60 13.97
CA LYS A 290 -10.16 16.14 12.87
C LYS A 290 -10.48 17.27 11.91
N GLU A 291 -10.90 18.43 12.41
CA GLU A 291 -11.19 19.59 11.55
C GLU A 291 -9.96 20.03 10.75
N MET A 292 -8.78 20.05 11.38
CA MET A 292 -7.53 20.36 10.68
C MET A 292 -7.21 19.35 9.58
N SER A 293 -7.38 18.06 9.86
CA SER A 293 -7.19 16.99 8.88
C SER A 293 -8.15 17.11 7.71
N GLU A 294 -9.42 17.43 7.97
CA GLU A 294 -10.45 17.61 6.95
C GLU A 294 -10.14 18.81 6.04
N ARG A 295 -9.73 19.95 6.63
CA ARG A 295 -9.30 21.13 5.86
C ARG A 295 -8.10 20.81 4.96
N SER A 296 -7.07 20.16 5.51
CA SER A 296 -5.90 19.76 4.72
C SER A 296 -6.26 18.77 3.61
N GLN A 297 -7.19 17.84 3.87
CA GLN A 297 -7.66 16.91 2.85
C GLN A 297 -8.42 17.63 1.73
N GLU A 298 -9.20 18.66 2.06
CA GLU A 298 -9.91 19.47 1.06
C GLU A 298 -8.93 20.27 0.20
N GLU A 299 -7.90 20.89 0.80
CA GLU A 299 -6.83 21.57 0.06
C GLU A 299 -6.11 20.63 -0.91
N LEU A 300 -5.83 19.39 -0.49
CA LEU A 300 -5.24 18.36 -1.34
C LEU A 300 -6.18 17.96 -2.49
N ARG A 301 -7.50 17.85 -2.25
CA ARG A 301 -8.48 17.58 -3.30
C ARG A 301 -8.54 18.71 -4.31
N GLU A 302 -8.57 19.96 -3.86
CA GLU A 302 -8.54 21.11 -4.74
C GLU A 302 -7.27 21.15 -5.60
N LEU A 303 -6.11 20.86 -4.99
CA LEU A 303 -4.84 20.81 -5.72
C LEU A 303 -4.82 19.68 -6.76
N ALA A 304 -5.35 18.49 -6.41
CA ALA A 304 -5.50 17.38 -7.34
C ALA A 304 -6.43 17.73 -8.50
N ASN A 305 -7.53 18.44 -8.24
CA ASN A 305 -8.44 18.92 -9.28
C ASN A 305 -7.77 19.93 -10.21
N LYS A 306 -7.01 20.89 -9.68
CA LYS A 306 -6.22 21.84 -10.47
C LYS A 306 -5.18 21.14 -11.32
N TYR A 307 -4.48 20.14 -10.77
CA TYR A 307 -3.51 19.32 -11.50
C TYR A 307 -4.17 18.55 -12.64
N ASN A 308 -5.30 17.89 -12.39
CA ASN A 308 -6.05 17.16 -13.42
C ASN A 308 -6.55 18.08 -14.55
N ALA A 309 -7.00 19.29 -14.21
CA ALA A 309 -7.38 20.29 -15.21
C ALA A 309 -6.19 20.67 -16.10
N ALA A 310 -5.03 20.96 -15.51
CA ALA A 310 -3.80 21.27 -16.26
C ALA A 310 -3.35 20.08 -17.13
N VAL A 311 -3.44 18.85 -16.64
CA VAL A 311 -3.14 17.65 -17.44
C VAL A 311 -4.07 17.51 -18.64
N ASN A 312 -5.36 17.81 -18.48
CA ASN A 312 -6.31 17.79 -19.59
C ASN A 312 -6.01 18.88 -20.62
N GLU A 313 -5.67 20.09 -20.17
CA GLU A 313 -5.25 21.18 -21.05
C GLU A 313 -3.98 20.82 -21.85
N ILE A 314 -2.99 20.20 -21.19
CA ILE A 314 -1.78 19.69 -21.87
C ILE A 314 -2.14 18.64 -22.92
N LYS A 315 -3.06 17.72 -22.62
CA LYS A 315 -3.52 16.72 -23.60
C LYS A 315 -4.18 17.38 -24.81
N GLU A 316 -5.08 18.33 -24.59
CA GLU A 316 -5.74 19.06 -25.69
C GLU A 316 -4.74 19.82 -26.56
N LEU A 317 -3.75 20.47 -25.96
CA LEU A 317 -2.67 21.14 -26.70
C LEU A 317 -1.80 20.14 -27.47
N THR A 318 -1.49 19.00 -26.87
CA THR A 318 -0.73 17.92 -27.51
C THR A 318 -1.47 17.38 -28.74
N ASP A 319 -2.78 17.17 -28.64
CA ASP A 319 -3.59 16.68 -29.75
C ASP A 319 -3.70 17.73 -30.87
N LYS A 320 -3.81 19.02 -30.53
CA LYS A 320 -3.77 20.13 -31.49
C LYS A 320 -2.43 20.20 -32.22
N ILE A 321 -1.32 20.00 -31.52
CA ILE A 321 0.03 19.97 -32.12
C ILE A 321 0.14 18.80 -33.10
N LYS A 322 -0.24 17.57 -32.68
CA LYS A 322 -0.21 16.40 -33.57
C LYS A 322 -1.07 16.60 -34.83
N ALA A 323 -2.25 17.18 -34.69
CA ALA A 323 -3.12 17.49 -35.83
C ALA A 323 -2.53 18.59 -36.75
N ALA A 324 -1.76 19.54 -36.20
CA ALA A 324 -1.04 20.52 -37.00
C ALA A 324 0.15 19.89 -37.72
N GLU A 325 0.94 19.05 -37.04
CA GLU A 325 2.06 18.30 -37.61
C GLU A 325 1.61 17.39 -38.75
N GLY A 326 0.52 16.63 -38.59
CA GLY A 326 -0.01 15.79 -39.67
C GLY A 326 -0.44 16.60 -40.90
N ARG A 327 -1.09 17.77 -40.70
CA ARG A 327 -1.45 18.68 -41.81
C ARG A 327 -0.21 19.26 -42.50
N GLN A 328 0.81 19.63 -41.72
CA GLN A 328 2.09 20.11 -42.24
C GLN A 328 2.72 19.03 -43.13
N GLU A 329 2.75 17.78 -42.64
CA GLU A 329 3.32 16.63 -43.34
C GLU A 329 2.60 16.36 -44.67
N GLU A 330 1.26 16.35 -44.67
CA GLU A 330 0.44 16.22 -45.89
C GLU A 330 0.70 17.34 -46.91
N LEU A 331 0.88 18.58 -46.46
CA LEU A 331 1.19 19.71 -47.34
C LEU A 331 2.60 19.58 -47.93
N THR A 332 3.59 19.18 -47.13
CA THR A 332 4.94 18.91 -47.64
C THR A 332 4.98 17.75 -48.63
N GLN A 333 4.23 16.68 -48.38
CA GLN A 333 4.14 15.55 -49.32
C GLN A 333 3.50 15.98 -50.64
N ARG A 334 2.39 16.73 -50.60
CA ARG A 334 1.76 17.30 -51.81
C ARG A 334 2.70 18.24 -52.56
N GLY A 335 3.36 19.16 -51.85
CA GLY A 335 4.34 20.05 -52.46
C GLY A 335 5.50 19.28 -53.11
N ALA A 336 5.96 18.19 -52.50
CA ALA A 336 6.99 17.33 -53.06
C ALA A 336 6.51 16.56 -54.30
N THR A 337 5.26 16.09 -54.34
CA THR A 337 4.69 15.42 -55.52
C THR A 337 4.50 16.41 -56.67
N GLU A 338 3.91 17.58 -56.40
CA GLU A 338 3.72 18.64 -57.41
C GLU A 338 5.06 19.10 -57.98
N LYS A 339 6.08 19.31 -57.13
CA LYS A 339 7.44 19.64 -57.58
C LYS A 339 8.00 18.57 -58.53
N ARG A 340 7.85 17.30 -58.19
CA ARG A 340 8.36 16.17 -58.98
C ARG A 340 7.64 16.05 -60.33
N GLU A 341 6.33 16.30 -60.36
CA GLU A 341 5.54 16.36 -61.60
C GLU A 341 5.99 17.52 -62.51
N LEU A 342 6.24 18.69 -61.93
CA LEU A 342 6.75 19.85 -62.67
C LEU A 342 8.16 19.61 -63.20
N GLU A 343 9.04 18.98 -62.42
CA GLU A 343 10.40 18.57 -62.85
C GLU A 343 10.34 17.64 -64.07
N LEU A 344 9.52 16.57 -64.02
CA LEU A 344 9.32 15.67 -65.16
C LEU A 344 8.78 16.40 -66.40
N ARG A 345 7.89 17.38 -66.20
CA ARG A 345 7.34 18.16 -67.31
C ARG A 345 8.38 19.10 -67.92
N ILE A 346 9.27 19.66 -67.12
CA ILE A 346 10.41 20.45 -67.60
C ILE A 346 11.34 19.56 -68.43
N GLU A 347 11.73 18.38 -67.92
CA GLU A 347 12.58 17.43 -68.64
C GLU A 347 11.97 17.03 -70.00
N GLU A 348 10.67 16.73 -70.06
CA GLU A 348 9.98 16.40 -71.32
C GLU A 348 9.99 17.56 -72.32
N MET A 349 9.91 18.81 -71.84
CA MET A 349 9.99 19.99 -72.70
C MET A 349 11.42 20.26 -73.17
N GLU A 350 12.42 20.03 -72.32
CA GLU A 350 13.84 20.12 -72.67
C GLU A 350 14.22 19.08 -73.73
N GLU A 351 13.73 17.84 -73.63
CA GLU A 351 13.93 16.81 -74.66
C GLU A 351 13.34 17.24 -76.01
N LYS A 352 12.12 17.79 -76.01
CA LYS A 352 11.49 18.32 -77.23
C LYS A 352 12.26 19.48 -77.81
N GLU A 353 12.76 20.38 -76.96
CA GLU A 353 13.61 21.49 -77.37
C GLU A 353 14.89 20.98 -78.03
N GLN A 354 15.57 19.99 -77.44
CA GLN A 354 16.76 19.36 -78.03
C GLN A 354 16.47 18.72 -79.40
N VAL A 355 15.35 18.01 -79.54
CA VAL A 355 14.95 17.40 -80.83
C VAL A 355 14.67 18.46 -81.89
N LEU A 356 13.97 19.53 -81.52
CA LEU A 356 13.71 20.65 -82.43
C LEU A 356 15.01 21.36 -82.82
N GLN A 357 15.91 21.58 -81.87
CA GLN A 357 17.21 22.18 -82.11
C GLN A 357 18.05 21.35 -83.07
N ALA A 358 18.15 20.03 -82.85
CA ALA A 358 18.84 19.11 -83.77
C ALA A 358 18.21 19.13 -85.18
N ARG A 359 16.89 19.27 -85.28
CA ARG A 359 16.19 19.39 -86.57
C ARG A 359 16.48 20.72 -87.26
N ILE A 360 16.58 21.82 -86.52
CA ILE A 360 16.99 23.12 -87.06
C ILE A 360 18.41 23.01 -87.61
N GLU A 361 19.34 22.41 -86.86
CA GLU A 361 20.73 22.21 -87.29
C GLU A 361 20.82 21.34 -88.55
N ALA A 362 20.07 20.25 -88.62
CA ALA A 362 20.00 19.40 -89.82
C ALA A 362 19.47 20.17 -91.05
N LEU A 363 18.40 20.94 -90.88
CA LEU A 363 17.84 21.77 -91.95
C LEU A 363 18.80 22.89 -92.38
N GLN A 364 19.55 23.47 -91.44
CA GLN A 364 20.60 24.45 -91.74
C GLN A 364 21.71 23.81 -92.58
N ALA A 365 22.20 22.64 -92.18
CA ALA A 365 23.21 21.90 -92.94
C ALA A 365 22.74 21.52 -94.35
N ASP A 366 21.49 21.07 -94.50
CA ASP A 366 20.89 20.79 -95.82
C ASP A 366 20.80 22.07 -96.66
N ASN A 367 20.38 23.20 -96.06
CA ASN A 367 20.30 24.48 -96.76
C ASN A 367 21.68 24.94 -97.23
N ASP A 368 22.70 24.85 -96.36
CA ASP A 368 24.08 25.15 -96.69
C ASP A 368 24.59 24.27 -97.83
N PHE A 369 24.33 22.96 -97.80
CA PHE A 369 24.66 22.05 -98.89
C PHE A 369 23.96 22.43 -100.20
N THR A 370 22.68 22.81 -100.15
CA THR A 370 21.97 23.27 -101.34
C THR A 370 22.51 24.60 -101.87
N ASN A 371 22.87 25.53 -100.99
CA ASN A 371 23.48 26.81 -101.34
C ASN A 371 24.86 26.61 -101.96
N GLU A 372 25.70 25.73 -101.41
CA GLU A 372 26.99 25.35 -101.99
C GLU A 372 26.81 24.71 -103.37
N ARG A 373 25.82 23.80 -103.52
CA ARG A 373 25.52 23.17 -104.81
C ARG A 373 25.02 24.17 -105.84
N LEU A 374 24.16 25.11 -105.44
CA LEU A 374 23.70 26.21 -106.27
C LEU A 374 24.85 27.16 -106.64
N ALA A 375 25.73 27.49 -105.70
CA ALA A 375 26.93 28.29 -105.94
C ALA A 375 27.89 27.60 -106.90
N ALA A 376 28.08 26.28 -106.79
CA ALA A 376 28.88 25.50 -107.72
C ALA A 376 28.26 25.45 -109.12
N LEU A 377 26.93 25.31 -109.23
CA LEU A 377 26.22 25.39 -110.52
C LEU A 377 26.29 26.80 -111.13
N LEU A 378 26.11 27.85 -110.33
CA LEU A 378 26.30 29.24 -110.74
C LEU A 378 27.75 29.49 -111.18
N GLY A 379 28.74 28.94 -110.49
CA GLY A 379 30.15 29.00 -110.88
C GLY A 379 30.40 28.32 -112.23
N ARG A 380 29.77 27.17 -112.50
CA ARG A 380 29.83 26.51 -113.82
C ARG A 380 29.12 27.30 -114.91
N LEU A 381 27.98 27.92 -114.60
CA LEU A 381 27.29 28.84 -115.51
C LEU A 381 28.16 30.07 -115.79
N ILE A 382 28.72 30.71 -114.78
CA ILE A 382 29.61 31.86 -114.94
C ILE A 382 30.89 31.48 -115.71
N GLN A 383 31.40 30.24 -115.58
CA GLN A 383 32.47 29.74 -116.46
C GLN A 383 32.00 29.51 -117.90
N SER A 384 30.77 29.05 -118.14
CA SER A 384 30.23 28.90 -119.51
C SER A 384 29.88 30.24 -120.16
N TYR A 385 29.43 31.22 -119.38
CA TYR A 385 29.15 32.59 -119.82
C TYR A 385 30.41 33.48 -119.83
N GLY A 386 31.43 33.16 -119.03
CA GLY A 386 32.72 33.86 -118.93
C GLY A 386 33.68 33.57 -120.09
N CYS A 387 33.37 32.60 -120.95
CA CYS A 387 34.01 32.48 -122.26
C CYS A 387 33.40 33.45 -123.31
N VAL A 388 32.35 34.20 -122.96
CA VAL A 388 31.67 35.19 -123.81
C VAL A 388 31.35 36.46 -123.01
N ASN A 389 32.39 37.19 -122.58
CA ASN A 389 32.44 38.66 -122.55
C ASN A 389 33.54 39.14 -121.61
N GLN A 390 34.66 39.54 -122.22
CA GLN A 390 35.56 40.52 -121.65
C GLN A 390 34.87 41.89 -121.57
N SER A 391 35.31 42.67 -120.58
CA SER A 391 35.58 44.11 -120.62
C SER A 391 34.60 45.09 -119.90
N LEU A 392 35.25 46.02 -119.18
CA LEU A 392 34.82 47.31 -118.61
C LEU A 392 34.42 47.43 -117.10
N ILE A 393 35.42 47.88 -116.32
CA ILE A 393 35.54 48.84 -115.16
C ILE A 393 34.35 49.82 -114.90
N PRO A 394 34.25 50.68 -113.81
CA PRO A 394 34.87 50.80 -112.46
C PRO A 394 33.91 51.16 -111.26
N LYS A 395 34.49 51.20 -110.04
CA LYS A 395 34.19 51.99 -108.81
C LYS A 395 32.79 52.65 -108.62
N CYS A 396 32.14 52.38 -107.48
CA CYS A 396 31.41 53.41 -106.71
C CYS A 396 31.33 53.08 -105.20
N ASN A 397 31.17 54.14 -104.40
CA ASN A 397 31.46 54.28 -102.98
C ASN A 397 30.15 54.58 -102.20
N LYS A 398 30.21 54.57 -100.85
CA LYS A 398 29.19 54.98 -99.84
C LYS A 398 28.14 53.92 -99.45
N SER A 399 27.65 53.80 -98.21
CA SER A 399 27.96 54.39 -96.88
C SER A 399 26.96 53.81 -95.85
N ASN A 400 27.40 53.69 -94.59
CA ASN A 400 26.66 53.79 -93.31
C ASN A 400 25.15 53.48 -93.24
N TRP A 401 24.74 52.68 -92.24
CA TRP A 401 23.89 53.15 -91.13
C TRP A 401 24.16 52.35 -89.85
N THR A 402 24.46 53.09 -88.79
CA THR A 402 24.62 52.72 -87.38
C THR A 402 23.27 52.66 -86.64
N ALA A 403 23.11 51.78 -85.66
CA ALA A 403 22.55 52.06 -84.31
C ALA A 403 22.49 50.74 -83.48
N THR A 404 23.23 50.52 -82.38
CA THR A 404 22.95 50.90 -80.96
C THR A 404 21.47 50.73 -80.55
N SER A 405 21.04 50.15 -79.42
CA SER A 405 21.65 49.61 -78.19
C SER A 405 20.50 49.36 -77.17
N HIS A 406 20.82 48.83 -75.99
CA HIS A 406 20.14 48.94 -74.67
C HIS A 406 19.29 47.77 -74.15
N SER A 407 19.96 47.03 -73.25
CA SER A 407 19.60 46.63 -71.87
C SER A 407 18.19 46.89 -71.31
N GLY A 408 17.72 45.92 -70.53
CA GLY A 408 16.79 46.13 -69.42
C GLY A 408 16.56 44.82 -68.66
N GLY A 409 17.20 44.67 -67.50
CA GLY A 409 16.86 43.62 -66.54
C GLY A 409 15.69 44.02 -65.64
N ALA A 410 15.03 43.03 -65.04
CA ALA A 410 14.27 43.21 -63.80
C ALA A 410 14.07 41.84 -63.12
N GLN A 411 14.61 41.74 -61.91
CA GLN A 411 14.20 40.79 -60.89
C GLN A 411 12.84 41.19 -60.33
N SER A 412 12.04 40.20 -59.93
CA SER A 412 11.28 40.16 -58.68
C SER A 412 11.00 38.71 -58.34
#